data_AF-A0A1W9LYL7-F1
#
_entry.id   AF-A0A1W9LYL7-F1
#
_cell.length_a   1.000
_cell.length_b   1.000
_cell.length_c   1.000
_cell.angle_alpha   90.00
_cell.angle_beta   90.00
_cell.angle_gamma   90.00
#
_symmetry.space_group_name_H-M   'P 1'
#
loop_
_entity.id
_entity.type
_entity.pdbx_description
1 polymer ?
#
loop_
_entity_poly.entity_id
_entity_poly.type
_entity_poly.pdbx_seq_one_letter_code
_entity_poly.pdbx_strand_id
1 'polypeptide(L)'
;MIEKMINDPAMMAKYPSLKHRFAAISGMLLENVTVNFSASRLRTEYVDGVEYAIYPVVILTEGVHHAVNGSPVYYPADLLQRTAEHWHDIPVTVAHPFEGGKFKSVSAPGVRERWAIGLVKNGQYKDGKVGAEAWIYASRADIVQQLDAGSLKEISSGVFINGDGAAGMWNGERYNQKLVSLVPDHLALLPGNKGACSFEDGCGVRVNNG
;
A
#
# COMPACT_ATOMS: atom_id res chain seq x y z
N MET A 1 32.66 -33.82 -11.14
CA MET A 1 32.19 -33.49 -9.78
C MET A 1 30.91 -34.26 -9.44
N ILE A 2 29.86 -34.13 -10.24
CA ILE A 2 28.57 -34.86 -10.11
C ILE A 2 28.75 -36.39 -10.08
N GLU A 3 29.59 -36.93 -10.96
CA GLU A 3 29.80 -38.38 -11.08
C GLU A 3 30.45 -39.01 -9.84
N LYS A 4 31.30 -38.26 -9.12
CA LYS A 4 31.83 -38.70 -7.82
C LYS A 4 30.76 -38.69 -6.72
N MET A 5 29.80 -37.75 -6.77
CA MET A 5 28.73 -37.61 -5.78
C MET A 5 27.61 -38.64 -5.96
N ILE A 6 27.28 -39.02 -7.21
CA ILE A 6 26.29 -40.07 -7.51
C ILE A 6 26.77 -41.44 -7.04
N ASN A 7 28.08 -41.65 -7.03
CA ASN A 7 28.70 -42.91 -6.64
C ASN A 7 29.20 -42.89 -5.19
N ASP A 8 28.86 -41.86 -4.41
CA ASP A 8 29.17 -41.81 -2.98
C ASP A 8 28.41 -42.91 -2.22
N PRO A 9 29.07 -43.71 -1.36
CA PRO A 9 28.44 -44.84 -0.67
C PRO A 9 27.23 -44.45 0.19
N ALA A 10 27.26 -43.27 0.82
CA ALA A 10 26.14 -42.80 1.65
C ALA A 10 24.95 -42.36 0.76
N MET A 11 25.22 -41.74 -0.38
CA MET A 11 24.19 -41.43 -1.39
C MET A 11 23.58 -42.68 -2.02
N MET A 12 24.39 -43.71 -2.25
CA MET A 12 23.90 -44.99 -2.75
C MET A 12 23.04 -45.75 -1.75
N ALA A 13 23.41 -45.73 -0.47
CA ALA A 13 22.62 -46.34 0.59
C ALA A 13 21.28 -45.62 0.79
N LYS A 14 21.28 -44.28 0.75
CA LYS A 14 20.07 -43.47 0.94
C LYS A 14 19.15 -43.45 -0.28
N TYR A 15 19.71 -43.47 -1.49
CA TYR A 15 18.98 -43.46 -2.75
C TYR A 15 19.51 -44.56 -3.68
N PRO A 16 18.93 -45.78 -3.64
CA PRO A 16 19.48 -46.94 -4.35
C PRO A 16 19.41 -46.84 -5.87
N SER A 17 18.42 -46.14 -6.42
CA SER A 17 18.29 -45.97 -7.86
C SER A 17 19.12 -44.78 -8.37
N LEU A 18 19.73 -44.95 -9.55
CA LEU A 18 20.50 -43.90 -10.21
C LEU A 18 19.65 -42.64 -10.50
N LYS A 19 18.38 -42.82 -10.90
CA LYS A 19 17.45 -41.72 -11.19
C LYS A 19 17.19 -40.83 -9.97
N HIS A 20 16.98 -41.43 -8.80
CA HIS A 20 16.78 -40.67 -7.55
C HIS A 20 18.07 -40.01 -7.05
N ARG A 21 19.25 -40.61 -7.30
CA ARG A 21 20.54 -39.95 -6.99
C ARG A 21 20.79 -38.71 -7.85
N PHE A 22 20.49 -38.79 -9.14
CA PHE A 22 20.55 -37.63 -10.04
C PHE A 22 19.58 -36.52 -9.60
N ALA A 23 18.36 -36.86 -9.20
CA ALA A 23 17.39 -35.88 -8.70
C ALA A 23 17.86 -35.21 -7.40
N ALA A 24 18.39 -35.99 -6.45
CA ALA A 24 18.91 -35.47 -5.19
C ALA A 24 20.11 -34.52 -5.40
N ILE A 25 21.03 -34.86 -6.30
CA ILE A 25 22.21 -34.03 -6.60
C ILE A 25 21.84 -32.80 -7.43
N SER A 26 20.88 -32.91 -8.34
CA SER A 26 20.33 -31.75 -9.04
C SER A 26 19.64 -30.78 -8.08
N GLY A 27 19.05 -31.28 -6.99
CA GLY A 27 18.54 -30.47 -5.90
C GLY A 27 19.61 -29.86 -4.98
N MET A 28 20.82 -30.44 -4.91
CA MET A 28 21.95 -29.95 -4.10
C MET A 28 22.91 -29.02 -4.85
N LEU A 29 22.87 -28.99 -6.19
CA LEU A 29 23.63 -28.05 -7.04
C LEU A 29 22.85 -26.78 -7.39
N LEU A 30 21.65 -26.62 -6.84
CA LEU A 30 21.11 -25.30 -6.58
C LEU A 30 21.90 -24.74 -5.40
N GLU A 31 22.98 -24.00 -5.70
CA GLU A 31 23.31 -22.89 -4.82
C GLU A 31 22.01 -22.13 -4.63
N ASN A 32 21.50 -22.13 -3.39
CA ASN A 32 20.37 -21.30 -3.02
C ASN A 32 20.83 -19.85 -3.15
N VAL A 33 20.81 -19.32 -4.38
CA VAL A 33 20.43 -17.94 -4.55
C VAL A 33 18.94 -17.92 -4.20
N THR A 34 18.67 -17.87 -2.90
CA THR A 34 17.40 -17.38 -2.41
C THR A 34 17.38 -15.91 -2.79
N VAL A 35 16.97 -15.62 -4.03
CA VAL A 35 16.39 -14.32 -4.32
C VAL A 35 15.08 -14.34 -3.55
N ASN A 36 15.11 -13.86 -2.31
CA ASN A 36 13.91 -13.32 -1.73
C ASN A 36 13.50 -12.21 -2.69
N PHE A 37 12.48 -12.43 -3.51
CA PHE A 37 11.65 -11.35 -4.00
C PHE A 37 10.93 -10.78 -2.76
N SER A 38 11.69 -10.14 -1.87
CA SER A 38 11.17 -9.14 -0.97
C SER A 38 10.75 -8.01 -1.89
N ALA A 39 9.45 -7.94 -2.12
CA ALA A 39 8.70 -6.83 -2.70
C ALA A 39 9.57 -5.58 -2.97
N SER A 40 10.24 -5.57 -4.12
CA SER A 40 11.21 -4.53 -4.47
C SER A 40 10.51 -3.17 -4.59
N ARG A 41 11.20 -2.08 -4.22
CA ARG A 41 10.90 -0.72 -4.70
C ARG A 41 10.51 -0.81 -6.17
N LEU A 42 9.28 -0.43 -6.54
CA LEU A 42 8.81 -0.66 -7.91
C LEU A 42 9.57 0.23 -8.90
N ARG A 43 9.85 1.46 -8.47
CA ARG A 43 10.52 2.45 -9.30
C ARG A 43 11.19 3.52 -8.45
N THR A 44 12.24 4.09 -9.02
CA THR A 44 12.94 5.28 -8.53
C THR A 44 12.82 6.34 -9.60
N GLU A 45 12.51 7.57 -9.22
CA GLU A 45 12.52 8.70 -10.15
C GLU A 45 13.30 9.87 -9.54
N TYR A 46 13.91 10.68 -10.39
CA TYR A 46 14.62 11.89 -9.99
C TYR A 46 13.98 13.08 -10.70
N VAL A 47 13.31 13.95 -9.94
CA VAL A 47 12.54 15.09 -10.47
C VAL A 47 12.97 16.34 -9.72
N ASP A 48 13.40 17.37 -10.45
CA ASP A 48 13.81 18.69 -9.91
C ASP A 48 14.82 18.60 -8.75
N GLY A 49 15.78 17.68 -8.84
CA GLY A 49 16.80 17.51 -7.81
C GLY A 49 16.39 16.62 -6.63
N VAL A 50 15.18 16.04 -6.66
CA VAL A 50 14.65 15.19 -5.60
C VAL A 50 14.50 13.75 -6.09
N GLU A 51 15.09 12.81 -5.35
CA GLU A 51 14.90 11.39 -5.59
C GLU A 51 13.64 10.88 -4.86
N TYR A 52 12.81 10.13 -5.59
CA TYR A 52 11.59 9.51 -5.10
C TYR A 52 11.64 7.99 -5.18
N ALA A 53 11.16 7.32 -4.14
CA ALA A 53 10.79 5.91 -4.15
C ALA A 53 9.28 5.79 -4.39
N ILE A 54 8.89 5.02 -5.40
CA ILE A 54 7.51 4.99 -5.89
C ILE A 54 6.87 3.65 -5.55
N TYR A 55 5.67 3.73 -4.97
CA TYR A 55 4.86 2.58 -4.57
C TYR A 55 3.43 2.74 -5.08
N PRO A 56 2.79 1.69 -5.62
CA PRO A 56 1.37 1.75 -5.93
C PRO A 56 0.58 1.70 -4.64
N VAL A 57 -0.54 2.41 -4.61
CA VAL A 57 -1.47 2.41 -3.49
C VAL A 57 -2.90 2.31 -3.99
N VAL A 58 -3.77 1.65 -3.23
CA VAL A 58 -5.22 1.82 -3.31
C VAL A 58 -5.64 2.72 -2.15
N ILE A 59 -6.09 3.93 -2.43
CA ILE A 59 -6.42 4.95 -1.42
C ILE A 59 -7.81 4.72 -0.82
N LEU A 60 -8.78 4.41 -1.67
CA LEU A 60 -10.19 4.20 -1.31
C LEU A 60 -10.79 3.11 -2.20
N THR A 61 -11.78 2.40 -1.66
CA THR A 61 -12.65 1.49 -2.42
C THR A 61 -14.09 1.99 -2.36
N GLU A 62 -14.91 1.64 -3.35
CA GLU A 62 -16.36 1.79 -3.23
C GLU A 62 -16.84 0.93 -2.06
N GLY A 63 -17.65 1.52 -1.17
CA GLY A 63 -18.27 0.78 -0.07
C GLY A 63 -18.55 1.62 1.16
N VAL A 64 -18.94 0.95 2.24
CA VAL A 64 -19.19 1.59 3.52
C VAL A 64 -17.89 1.60 4.34
N HIS A 65 -17.38 2.79 4.61
CA HIS A 65 -16.18 3.00 5.43
C HIS A 65 -16.51 3.79 6.69
N HIS A 66 -15.69 3.64 7.72
CA HIS A 66 -15.89 4.37 8.97
C HIS A 66 -15.19 5.73 8.93
N ALA A 67 -15.95 6.81 9.13
CA ALA A 67 -15.39 8.14 9.35
C ALA A 67 -14.63 8.22 10.68
N VAL A 68 -13.89 9.32 10.92
CA VAL A 68 -13.09 9.53 12.14
C VAL A 68 -13.91 9.38 13.44
N ASN A 69 -15.21 9.69 13.41
CA ASN A 69 -16.12 9.54 14.54
C ASN A 69 -16.73 8.12 14.68
N GLY A 70 -16.27 7.16 13.87
CA GLY A 70 -16.77 5.79 13.82
C GLY A 70 -18.07 5.61 13.03
N SER A 71 -18.69 6.68 12.52
CA SER A 71 -19.94 6.57 11.75
C SER A 71 -19.69 5.86 10.41
N PRO A 72 -20.52 4.86 10.05
CA PRO A 72 -20.47 4.25 8.72
C PRO A 72 -20.97 5.24 7.66
N VAL A 73 -20.19 5.39 6.61
CA VAL A 73 -20.40 6.34 5.51
C VAL A 73 -20.21 5.60 4.19
N TYR A 74 -21.17 5.75 3.27
CA TYR A 74 -21.05 5.15 1.95
C TYR A 74 -20.28 6.06 0.99
N TYR A 75 -19.24 5.50 0.37
CA TYR A 75 -18.38 6.12 -0.65
C TYR A 75 -18.80 5.57 -2.02
N PRO A 76 -19.62 6.31 -2.79
CA PRO A 76 -20.20 5.78 -4.01
C PRO A 76 -19.23 5.85 -5.19
N ALA A 77 -19.34 4.88 -6.10
CA ALA A 77 -18.51 4.75 -7.30
C ALA A 77 -18.41 6.06 -8.11
N ASP A 78 -19.54 6.74 -8.33
CA ASP A 78 -19.58 7.97 -9.13
C ASP A 78 -18.78 9.12 -8.49
N LEU A 79 -18.72 9.17 -7.15
CA LEU A 79 -17.90 10.14 -6.42
C LEU A 79 -16.43 9.80 -6.49
N LEU A 80 -16.11 8.54 -6.23
CA LEU A 80 -14.73 8.06 -6.31
C LEU A 80 -14.16 8.26 -7.71
N GLN A 81 -14.95 7.97 -8.75
CA GLN A 81 -14.55 8.16 -10.15
C GLN A 81 -14.23 9.61 -10.48
N ARG A 82 -15.12 10.56 -10.15
CA ARG A 82 -14.91 11.99 -10.49
C ARG A 82 -13.85 12.67 -9.63
N THR A 83 -13.47 12.10 -8.49
CA THR A 83 -12.50 12.69 -7.55
C THR A 83 -11.15 12.00 -7.55
N ALA A 84 -10.98 10.90 -8.28
CA ALA A 84 -9.73 10.13 -8.29
C ALA A 84 -8.52 10.98 -8.72
N GLU A 85 -8.66 11.80 -9.76
CA GLU A 85 -7.58 12.68 -10.24
C GLU A 85 -7.22 13.78 -9.23
N HIS A 86 -8.12 14.15 -8.32
CA HIS A 86 -7.86 15.16 -7.29
C HIS A 86 -6.80 14.69 -6.28
N TRP A 87 -6.45 13.41 -6.28
CA TRP A 87 -5.35 12.88 -5.49
C TRP A 87 -3.97 13.25 -6.03
N HIS A 88 -3.85 13.80 -7.25
CA HIS A 88 -2.58 14.27 -7.77
C HIS A 88 -2.03 15.44 -6.93
N ASP A 89 -0.74 15.40 -6.58
CA ASP A 89 -0.03 16.38 -5.75
C ASP A 89 -0.48 16.52 -4.29
N ILE A 90 -1.30 15.57 -3.83
CA ILE A 90 -1.70 15.47 -2.43
C ILE A 90 -0.53 14.97 -1.57
N PRO A 91 -0.20 15.62 -0.44
CA PRO A 91 0.89 15.19 0.43
C PRO A 91 0.73 13.76 0.95
N VAL A 92 1.84 13.04 1.00
CA VAL A 92 1.96 11.80 1.78
C VAL A 92 2.57 12.12 3.14
N THR A 93 2.02 11.61 4.23
CA THR A 93 2.50 11.81 5.60
C THR A 93 2.79 10.47 6.29
N VAL A 94 3.57 10.50 7.38
CA VAL A 94 3.60 9.39 8.34
C VAL A 94 2.56 9.68 9.40
N ALA A 95 1.56 8.79 9.51
CA ALA A 95 0.35 8.99 10.30
C ALA A 95 -0.43 10.26 9.93
N HIS A 96 -1.56 10.48 10.62
CA HIS A 96 -2.32 11.73 10.50
C HIS A 96 -1.58 12.86 11.26
N PRO A 97 -1.40 14.06 10.66
CA PRO A 97 -0.78 15.18 11.36
C PRO A 97 -1.49 15.52 12.67
N PHE A 98 -0.73 15.57 13.75
CA PHE A 98 -1.24 15.78 15.10
C PHE A 98 -0.34 16.74 15.88
N GLU A 99 -0.83 17.94 16.17
CA GLU A 99 -0.07 19.01 16.81
C GLU A 99 -0.92 19.75 17.85
N GLY A 100 -0.37 19.96 19.05
CA GLY A 100 -1.07 20.67 20.12
C GLY A 100 -2.35 19.97 20.57
N GLY A 101 -2.34 18.63 20.63
CA GLY A 101 -3.46 17.82 21.12
C GLY A 101 -4.62 17.65 20.14
N LYS A 102 -4.44 18.00 18.86
CA LYS A 102 -5.49 17.88 17.83
C LYS A 102 -4.93 17.47 16.48
N PHE A 103 -5.75 16.75 15.71
CA PHE A 103 -5.47 16.47 14.31
C PHE A 103 -5.47 17.76 13.49
N LYS A 104 -4.62 17.79 12.46
CA LYS A 104 -4.40 18.94 11.58
C LYS A 104 -4.51 18.51 10.13
N SER A 105 -5.13 19.37 9.34
CA SER A 105 -5.03 19.32 7.89
C SER A 105 -3.60 19.70 7.47
N VAL A 106 -3.07 19.03 6.45
CA VAL A 106 -1.77 19.40 5.86
C VAL A 106 -1.81 20.77 5.18
N SER A 107 -3.00 21.25 4.82
CA SER A 107 -3.23 22.58 4.26
C SER A 107 -3.10 23.72 5.29
N ALA A 108 -3.00 23.39 6.59
CA ALA A 108 -2.77 24.40 7.62
C ALA A 108 -1.31 24.93 7.56
N PRO A 109 -1.07 26.21 7.91
CA PRO A 109 0.25 26.83 7.79
C PRO A 109 1.37 26.02 8.46
N GLY A 110 2.40 25.68 7.68
CA GLY A 110 3.59 24.97 8.14
C GLY A 110 3.43 23.46 8.33
N VAL A 111 2.20 22.90 8.25
CA VAL A 111 1.97 21.48 8.52
C VAL A 111 2.54 20.63 7.39
N ARG A 112 2.30 21.01 6.13
CA ARG A 112 2.86 20.30 4.96
C ARG A 112 4.38 20.19 5.04
N GLU A 113 5.06 21.29 5.36
CA GLU A 113 6.53 21.35 5.41
C GLU A 113 7.11 20.44 6.50
N ARG A 114 6.39 20.25 7.60
CA ARG A 114 6.83 19.40 8.72
C ARG A 114 6.48 17.93 8.55
N TRP A 115 5.33 17.64 7.94
CA TRP A 115 4.74 16.30 7.94
C TRP A 115 4.84 15.57 6.60
N ALA A 116 4.95 16.29 5.48
CA ALA A 116 4.98 15.68 4.17
C ALA A 116 6.31 14.95 3.95
N ILE A 117 6.19 13.70 3.48
CA ILE A 117 7.30 12.82 3.13
C ILE A 117 7.29 12.43 1.65
N GLY A 118 6.43 13.07 0.87
CA GLY A 118 6.19 12.69 -0.50
C GLY A 118 4.89 13.25 -1.02
N LEU A 119 4.51 12.78 -2.20
CA LEU A 119 3.33 13.21 -2.94
C LEU A 119 2.59 12.00 -3.49
N VAL A 120 1.28 12.10 -3.57
CA VAL A 120 0.46 11.20 -4.36
C VAL A 120 0.46 11.69 -5.81
N LYS A 121 0.58 10.76 -6.75
CA LYS A 121 0.54 11.03 -8.18
C LYS A 121 -0.36 10.03 -8.88
N ASN A 122 -0.83 10.40 -10.07
CA ASN A 122 -1.54 9.50 -10.98
C ASN A 122 -2.77 8.83 -10.35
N GLY A 123 -3.59 9.59 -9.62
CA GLY A 123 -4.85 9.10 -9.06
C GLY A 123 -5.85 8.72 -10.16
N GLN A 124 -6.36 7.49 -10.11
CA GLN A 124 -7.25 6.91 -11.12
C GLN A 124 -8.29 6.02 -10.46
N TYR A 125 -9.50 6.02 -11.03
CA TYR A 125 -10.54 5.09 -10.62
C TYR A 125 -10.63 3.93 -11.59
N LYS A 126 -10.55 2.70 -11.07
CA LYS A 126 -10.67 1.46 -11.84
C LYS A 126 -11.20 0.35 -10.94
N ASP A 127 -12.16 -0.42 -11.45
CA ASP A 127 -12.68 -1.64 -10.80
C ASP A 127 -13.10 -1.44 -9.32
N GLY A 128 -13.80 -0.34 -9.02
CA GLY A 128 -14.26 -0.04 -7.66
C GLY A 128 -13.20 0.57 -6.75
N LYS A 129 -12.02 0.91 -7.26
CA LYS A 129 -10.86 1.37 -6.47
C LYS A 129 -10.33 2.70 -6.97
N VAL A 130 -9.94 3.57 -6.05
CA VAL A 130 -9.09 4.73 -6.32
C VAL A 130 -7.64 4.31 -6.14
N GLY A 131 -6.98 3.95 -7.23
CA GLY A 131 -5.56 3.63 -7.28
C GLY A 131 -4.72 4.87 -7.54
N ALA A 132 -3.48 4.89 -7.03
CA ALA A 132 -2.52 5.96 -7.28
C ALA A 132 -1.08 5.45 -7.10
N GLU A 133 -0.12 6.36 -7.22
CA GLU A 133 1.27 6.16 -6.81
C GLU A 133 1.61 7.07 -5.61
N ALA A 134 2.20 6.50 -4.57
CA ALA A 134 2.85 7.25 -3.50
C ALA A 134 4.33 7.44 -3.85
N TRP A 135 4.71 8.68 -4.14
CA TRP A 135 6.08 9.12 -4.44
C TRP A 135 6.71 9.63 -3.15
N ILE A 136 7.49 8.77 -2.49
CA ILE A 136 8.11 9.04 -1.19
C ILE A 136 9.52 9.61 -1.40
N TYR A 137 9.89 10.66 -0.68
CA TYR A 137 11.27 11.17 -0.71
C TYR A 137 12.23 10.04 -0.30
N ALA A 138 13.21 9.72 -1.17
CA ALA A 138 14.16 8.65 -0.90
C ALA A 138 15.03 8.93 0.36
N SER A 139 15.13 10.20 0.76
CA SER A 139 15.78 10.61 2.02
C SER A 139 15.07 10.08 3.28
N ARG A 140 13.80 9.67 3.19
CA ARG A 140 13.06 8.98 4.26
C ARG A 140 13.35 7.48 4.27
N ALA A 141 14.63 7.15 4.45
CA ALA A 141 15.13 5.78 4.40
C ALA A 141 14.42 4.84 5.40
N ASP A 142 14.02 5.36 6.57
CA ASP A 142 13.25 4.66 7.59
C ASP A 142 11.90 4.13 7.09
N ILE A 143 11.23 4.92 6.25
CA ILE A 143 9.93 4.59 5.67
C ILE A 143 10.11 3.71 4.44
N VAL A 144 11.05 4.08 3.56
CA VAL A 144 11.40 3.30 2.35
C VAL A 144 11.76 1.86 2.71
N GLN A 145 12.57 1.66 3.77
CA GLN A 145 12.94 0.33 4.23
C GLN A 145 11.73 -0.50 4.69
N GLN A 146 10.76 0.11 5.40
CA GLN A 146 9.55 -0.59 5.82
C GLN A 146 8.61 -0.91 4.65
N LEU A 147 8.52 -0.01 3.68
CA LEU A 147 7.74 -0.23 2.44
C LEU A 147 8.37 -1.35 1.62
N ASP A 148 9.70 -1.34 1.43
CA ASP A 148 10.43 -2.37 0.68
C ASP A 148 10.35 -3.74 1.37
N ALA A 149 10.41 -3.77 2.71
CA ALA A 149 10.20 -4.99 3.48
C ALA A 149 8.74 -5.48 3.49
N GLY A 150 7.79 -4.66 3.04
CA GLY A 150 6.35 -4.97 3.07
C GLY A 150 5.74 -4.94 4.47
N SER A 151 6.48 -4.48 5.49
CA SER A 151 5.98 -4.34 6.86
C SER A 151 5.08 -3.11 7.01
N LEU A 152 5.27 -2.09 6.17
CA LEU A 152 4.37 -0.95 6.06
C LEU A 152 3.46 -1.11 4.83
N LYS A 153 2.19 -1.42 5.09
CA LYS A 153 1.17 -1.65 4.06
C LYS A 153 -0.14 -0.90 4.29
N GLU A 154 -0.44 -0.58 5.54
CA GLU A 154 -1.64 0.15 5.95
C GLU A 154 -1.51 1.63 5.62
N ILE A 155 -2.61 2.20 5.11
CA ILE A 155 -2.72 3.61 4.81
C ILE A 155 -4.07 4.14 5.29
N SER A 156 -4.18 5.46 5.41
CA SER A 156 -5.44 6.15 5.67
C SER A 156 -5.51 7.42 4.82
N SER A 157 -6.72 7.89 4.55
CA SER A 157 -6.96 9.10 3.80
C SER A 157 -7.47 10.20 4.73
N GLY A 158 -6.79 11.34 4.72
CA GLY A 158 -7.33 12.60 5.23
C GLY A 158 -8.19 13.23 4.13
N VAL A 159 -9.49 13.40 4.39
CA VAL A 159 -10.45 13.95 3.42
C VAL A 159 -11.41 14.92 4.09
N PHE A 160 -11.80 15.95 3.36
CA PHE A 160 -12.98 16.74 3.68
C PHE A 160 -14.18 16.18 2.93
N ILE A 161 -15.24 15.84 3.66
CA ILE A 161 -16.40 15.14 3.12
C ILE A 161 -17.70 15.87 3.48
N ASN A 162 -18.68 15.79 2.59
CA ASN A 162 -20.08 16.11 2.90
C ASN A 162 -20.96 14.94 2.45
N GLY A 163 -21.97 14.61 3.24
CA GLY A 163 -22.97 13.60 2.92
C GLY A 163 -24.36 14.19 2.70
N ASP A 164 -25.25 13.37 2.16
CA ASP A 164 -26.67 13.71 1.97
C ASP A 164 -27.51 13.63 3.26
N GLY A 165 -26.93 13.11 4.34
CA GLY A 165 -27.60 12.93 5.64
C GLY A 165 -28.63 11.81 5.65
N ALA A 166 -28.70 11.00 4.59
CA ALA A 166 -29.68 9.91 4.46
C ALA A 166 -29.04 8.56 4.77
N ALA A 167 -29.65 7.82 5.69
CA ALA A 167 -29.27 6.43 5.97
C ALA A 167 -29.74 5.50 4.85
N GLY A 168 -29.01 4.41 4.63
CA GLY A 168 -29.34 3.43 3.60
C GLY A 168 -28.54 2.14 3.73
N MET A 169 -28.59 1.33 2.67
CA MET A 169 -27.90 0.04 2.56
C MET A 169 -27.07 0.00 1.27
N TRP A 170 -25.89 -0.59 1.34
CA TRP A 170 -25.06 -0.92 0.18
C TRP A 170 -24.52 -2.34 0.37
N ASN A 171 -24.78 -3.26 -0.57
CA ASN A 171 -24.36 -4.66 -0.50
C ASN A 171 -24.61 -5.37 0.85
N GLY A 172 -25.70 -5.02 1.53
CA GLY A 172 -26.04 -5.59 2.85
C GLY A 172 -25.43 -4.87 4.05
N GLU A 173 -24.59 -3.85 3.82
CA GLU A 173 -24.01 -2.99 4.86
C GLU A 173 -24.82 -1.71 5.04
N ARG A 174 -25.08 -1.35 6.30
CA ARG A 174 -25.82 -0.12 6.64
C ARG A 174 -24.87 1.07 6.71
N TYR A 175 -25.27 2.19 6.12
CA TYR A 175 -24.61 3.48 6.28
C TYR A 175 -25.56 4.54 6.83
N ASN A 176 -24.99 5.58 7.44
CA ASN A 176 -25.76 6.70 8.02
C ASN A 176 -25.86 7.91 7.08
N GLN A 177 -24.98 7.99 6.08
CA GLN A 177 -24.98 9.00 5.03
C GLN A 177 -24.24 8.47 3.81
N LYS A 178 -24.67 8.90 2.62
CA LYS A 178 -23.93 8.72 1.38
C LYS A 178 -23.14 9.99 1.08
N LEU A 179 -21.87 9.85 0.69
CA LEU A 179 -21.07 11.01 0.32
C LEU A 179 -21.54 11.65 -0.98
N VAL A 180 -21.59 12.97 -0.98
CA VAL A 180 -21.89 13.81 -2.16
C VAL A 180 -20.67 14.63 -2.61
N SER A 181 -19.74 14.91 -1.70
CA SER A 181 -18.46 15.55 -2.04
C SER A 181 -17.32 14.98 -1.22
N LEU A 182 -16.13 14.92 -1.84
CA LEU A 182 -14.88 14.51 -1.22
C LEU A 182 -13.77 15.41 -1.77
N VAL A 183 -12.98 15.99 -0.87
CA VAL A 183 -11.78 16.77 -1.19
C VAL A 183 -10.60 16.13 -0.46
N PRO A 184 -9.60 15.59 -1.18
CA PRO A 184 -8.40 15.04 -0.56
C PRO A 184 -7.61 16.10 0.22
N ASP A 185 -7.11 15.74 1.40
CA ASP A 185 -6.18 16.55 2.18
C ASP A 185 -4.78 15.90 2.19
N HIS A 186 -4.68 14.63 2.60
CA HIS A 186 -3.41 13.88 2.62
C HIS A 186 -3.63 12.38 2.53
N LEU A 187 -2.57 11.66 2.15
CA LEU A 187 -2.44 10.22 2.32
C LEU A 187 -1.52 9.91 3.51
N ALA A 188 -2.03 9.27 4.55
CA ALA A 188 -1.24 8.87 5.71
C ALA A 188 -0.77 7.41 5.54
N LEU A 189 0.54 7.19 5.62
CA LEU A 189 1.08 5.84 5.85
C LEU A 189 0.93 5.51 7.34
N LEU A 190 0.48 4.30 7.66
CA LEU A 190 0.18 3.89 9.04
C LEU A 190 1.12 2.78 9.55
N PRO A 191 2.36 3.09 9.97
CA PRO A 191 3.20 2.12 10.64
C PRO A 191 2.53 1.61 11.91
N GLY A 192 2.25 0.29 11.96
CA GLY A 192 1.67 -0.38 13.12
C GLY A 192 0.21 -0.04 13.45
N ASN A 193 -0.51 0.68 12.58
CA ASN A 193 -1.92 1.02 12.79
C ASN A 193 -2.76 0.59 11.57
N LYS A 194 -4.05 0.28 11.80
CA LYS A 194 -4.99 -0.14 10.74
C LYS A 194 -5.76 1.07 10.19
N GLY A 195 -5.88 1.16 8.87
CA GLY A 195 -6.67 2.20 8.20
C GLY A 195 -8.19 1.98 8.31
N ALA A 196 -8.97 3.04 8.05
CA ALA A 196 -10.44 2.95 7.98
C ALA A 196 -10.92 2.08 6.81
N CYS A 197 -10.23 2.18 5.67
CA CYS A 197 -10.19 1.15 4.65
C CYS A 197 -8.81 0.48 4.77
N SER A 198 -8.77 -0.75 5.27
CA SER A 198 -7.51 -1.42 5.58
C SER A 198 -6.93 -2.20 4.42
N PHE A 199 -5.74 -2.77 4.62
CA PHE A 199 -5.15 -3.76 3.71
C PHE A 199 -6.09 -4.92 3.40
N GLU A 200 -6.83 -5.39 4.40
CA GLU A 200 -7.77 -6.49 4.25
C GLU A 200 -9.03 -6.07 3.49
N ASP A 201 -9.41 -4.79 3.56
CA ASP A 201 -10.57 -4.21 2.85
C ASP A 201 -10.22 -3.76 1.41
N GLY A 202 -8.98 -4.02 0.98
CA GLY A 202 -8.50 -3.75 -0.38
C GLY A 202 -7.84 -2.39 -0.59
N CYS A 203 -7.61 -1.60 0.47
CA CYS A 203 -6.82 -0.38 0.44
C CYS A 203 -5.38 -0.64 0.89
N GLY A 204 -4.40 0.19 0.55
CA GLY A 204 -3.04 0.01 1.06
C GLY A 204 -1.96 0.01 0.00
N VAL A 205 -0.73 -0.13 0.45
CA VAL A 205 0.46 -0.17 -0.41
C VAL A 205 0.53 -1.52 -1.11
N ARG A 206 0.73 -1.52 -2.43
CA ARG A 206 0.86 -2.70 -3.30
C ARG A 206 -0.40 -3.58 -3.40
N VAL A 207 -1.58 -3.00 -3.18
CA VAL A 207 -2.88 -3.70 -3.31
C VAL A 207 -3.46 -3.62 -4.75
N ASN A 208 -2.73 -3.03 -5.69
CA ASN A 208 -3.15 -2.85 -7.09
C ASN A 208 -3.10 -4.12 -7.95
N ASN A 209 -2.74 -5.28 -7.39
CA ASN A 209 -2.73 -6.55 -8.14
C ASN A 209 -4.12 -7.19 -8.13
N GLY A 210 -4.98 -6.72 -9.04
CA GLY A 210 -6.20 -7.39 -9.50
C GLY A 210 -6.16 -7.48 -11.02
#